data_AF-A0A9E6ATW8-F1
#
_entry.id   AF-A0A9E6ATW8-F1
#
_cell.length_a   1.000
_cell.length_b   1.000
_cell.length_c   1.000
_cell.angle_alpha   90.00
_cell.angle_beta   90.00
_cell.angle_gamma   90.00
#
_symmetry.space_group_name_H-M   'P 1'
#
loop_
_entity.id
_entity.type
_entity.pdbx_description
1 polymer ?
#
loop_
_entity_poly.entity_id
_entity_poly.type
_entity_poly.pdbx_seq_one_letter_code
_entity_poly.pdbx_strand_id
1 'polypeptide(L)'
;MKNLTKLLILFSTGLSLAACQTGGSSGALKTQGYTSTVLTNTKIAVGSSKVDVKRIAKNTVDVTIDGKVYKFTKDDLREDGREDRFKEKEFEDVAGIKKIRVTKTSSDLKRVEMWKVGINRPKDGTYETGYLINGEKPAKLPTAGTAKYTGGFGWGSMYSKTKPGDGRKGFWGNLELNVDFDKSAIDGKLYKIKTRDNSDKEIGLEGEVKITGGKITGSDFTAKVATNSVLTTNLGLNESATGTMDGGFYGHYGSEAVGTISLENKDYKGSFAFDATVEN
;
A
#
# COMPACT_ATOMS: atom_id res chain seq x y z
N MET A 1 -5.35 54.37 52.25
CA MET A 1 -4.36 53.28 52.16
C MET A 1 -5.08 51.96 51.99
N LYS A 2 -4.68 51.20 50.96
CA LYS A 2 -4.99 49.79 50.64
C LYS A 2 -6.42 49.44 50.18
N ASN A 3 -6.66 49.62 48.88
CA ASN A 3 -7.66 48.91 48.10
C ASN A 3 -7.18 47.46 47.86
N LEU A 4 -8.00 46.47 48.22
CA LEU A 4 -7.75 45.06 47.97
C LEU A 4 -8.53 44.64 46.72
N THR A 5 -7.84 44.50 45.59
CA THR A 5 -8.36 43.96 44.33
C THR A 5 -8.54 42.44 44.48
N LYS A 6 -9.78 41.95 44.44
CA LYS A 6 -10.07 40.51 44.41
C LYS A 6 -9.86 39.98 43.00
N LEU A 7 -8.86 39.11 42.86
CA LEU A 7 -8.54 38.34 41.66
C LEU A 7 -9.54 37.17 41.54
N LEU A 8 -10.30 37.13 40.45
CA LEU A 8 -11.23 36.05 40.10
C LEU A 8 -10.42 34.96 39.37
N ILE A 9 -10.21 33.80 39.99
CA ILE A 9 -9.58 32.63 39.37
C ILE A 9 -10.71 31.75 38.80
N LEU A 10 -10.81 31.67 37.47
CA LEU A 10 -11.64 30.67 36.78
C LEU A 10 -10.99 29.29 36.97
N PHE A 11 -11.69 28.37 37.62
CA PHE A 11 -11.39 26.94 37.56
C PHE A 11 -11.94 26.38 36.24
N SER A 12 -11.06 26.07 35.29
CA SER A 12 -11.39 25.19 34.18
C SER A 12 -11.43 23.75 34.69
N THR A 13 -12.62 23.16 34.74
CA THR A 13 -12.81 21.73 34.93
C THR A 13 -12.38 21.00 33.65
N GLY A 14 -11.08 20.75 33.52
CA GLY A 14 -10.57 19.80 32.55
C GLY A 14 -11.07 18.40 32.93
N LEU A 15 -11.99 17.86 32.14
CA LEU A 15 -12.25 16.42 32.12
C LEU A 15 -10.94 15.73 31.73
N SER A 16 -10.19 15.25 32.72
CA SER A 16 -9.15 14.27 32.49
C SER A 16 -9.84 12.94 32.23
N LEU A 17 -9.91 12.55 30.96
CA LEU A 17 -10.17 11.18 30.57
C LEU A 17 -9.04 10.32 31.15
N ALA A 18 -9.32 9.67 32.27
CA ALA A 18 -8.48 8.63 32.82
C ALA A 18 -8.37 7.51 31.79
N ALA A 19 -7.23 7.45 31.10
CA ALA A 19 -6.87 6.35 30.22
C ALA A 19 -6.67 5.10 31.09
N CYS A 20 -7.73 4.31 31.22
CA CYS A 20 -7.65 2.96 31.74
C CYS A 20 -6.78 2.15 30.77
N GLN A 21 -5.50 1.95 31.11
CA GLN A 21 -4.63 1.01 30.42
C GLN A 21 -5.09 -0.41 30.77
N THR A 22 -6.11 -0.91 30.06
CA THR A 22 -6.39 -2.34 30.02
C THR A 22 -5.30 -3.00 29.18
N GLY A 23 -4.56 -3.93 29.80
CA GLY A 23 -3.51 -4.71 29.16
C GLY A 23 -3.94 -5.21 27.78
N GLY A 24 -3.31 -4.67 26.75
CA GLY A 24 -3.64 -4.98 25.37
C GLY A 24 -3.32 -6.44 25.08
N SER A 25 -4.35 -7.25 24.81
CA SER A 25 -4.15 -8.47 24.04
C SER A 25 -3.46 -8.05 22.75
N SER A 26 -2.27 -8.56 22.46
CA SER A 26 -1.64 -8.40 21.15
C SER A 26 -2.66 -8.81 20.10
N GLY A 27 -3.12 -7.86 19.29
CA GLY A 27 -4.14 -8.13 18.28
C GLY A 27 -3.70 -9.28 17.39
N ALA A 28 -4.65 -10.11 16.94
CA ALA A 28 -4.33 -11.19 16.01
C ALA A 28 -3.63 -10.60 14.77
N LEU A 29 -2.50 -11.20 14.37
CA LEU A 29 -1.81 -10.83 13.15
C LEU A 29 -2.71 -11.14 11.95
N LYS A 30 -2.84 -10.18 11.03
CA LYS A 30 -3.44 -10.38 9.72
C LYS A 30 -2.35 -10.41 8.67
N THR A 31 -2.36 -11.46 7.88
CA THR A 31 -1.82 -11.43 6.53
C THR A 31 -2.99 -11.13 5.59
N GLN A 32 -2.96 -9.97 4.95
CA GLN A 32 -3.92 -9.59 3.92
C GLN A 32 -3.14 -9.13 2.71
N GLY A 33 -3.62 -9.44 1.51
CA GLY A 33 -3.00 -8.95 0.30
C GLY A 33 -2.63 -10.09 -0.62
N TYR A 34 -3.36 -10.12 -1.72
CA TYR A 34 -2.82 -10.60 -2.96
C TYR A 34 -3.46 -9.79 -4.08
N THR A 35 -2.72 -8.84 -4.62
CA THR A 35 -2.97 -8.31 -5.96
C THR A 35 -1.68 -8.54 -6.71
N SER A 36 -1.58 -9.65 -7.42
CA SER A 36 -0.48 -9.85 -8.35
C SER A 36 -0.90 -9.45 -9.74
N THR A 37 0.00 -8.71 -10.39
CA THR A 37 0.01 -8.57 -11.83
C THR A 37 1.04 -9.58 -12.33
N VAL A 38 0.58 -10.64 -12.99
CA VAL A 38 1.43 -11.52 -13.81
C VAL A 38 1.69 -10.80 -15.11
N LEU A 39 2.95 -10.61 -15.42
CA LEU A 39 3.40 -10.20 -16.73
C LEU A 39 3.91 -11.44 -17.45
N THR A 40 3.34 -11.69 -18.61
CA THR A 40 3.94 -12.57 -19.61
C THR A 40 4.41 -11.69 -20.76
N ASN A 41 5.24 -12.22 -21.67
CA ASN A 41 5.66 -11.48 -22.86
C ASN A 41 4.50 -11.00 -23.76
N THR A 42 3.29 -11.53 -23.58
CA THR A 42 2.13 -11.25 -24.46
C THR A 42 0.86 -10.81 -23.74
N LYS A 43 0.78 -10.95 -22.41
CA LYS A 43 -0.46 -10.72 -21.62
C LYS A 43 -0.17 -10.26 -20.19
N ILE A 44 -1.12 -9.50 -19.64
CA ILE A 44 -1.20 -9.14 -18.23
C ILE A 44 -2.34 -9.96 -17.59
N ALA A 45 -2.04 -10.80 -16.60
CA ALA A 45 -3.02 -11.59 -15.86
C ALA A 45 -2.96 -11.30 -14.34
N VAL A 46 -3.96 -11.73 -13.59
CA VAL A 46 -3.85 -11.83 -12.13
C VAL A 46 -3.20 -13.17 -11.82
N GLY A 47 -2.18 -13.20 -10.97
CA GLY A 47 -1.40 -14.40 -10.69
C GLY A 47 -2.07 -15.40 -9.79
N SER A 48 -1.45 -16.58 -9.76
CA SER A 48 -1.91 -17.74 -9.00
C SER A 48 -0.94 -18.13 -7.89
N SER A 49 0.30 -17.63 -7.92
CA SER A 49 1.33 -17.96 -6.92
C SER A 49 0.88 -17.53 -5.54
N LYS A 50 0.82 -18.46 -4.58
CA LYS A 50 0.53 -18.14 -3.18
C LYS A 50 1.83 -17.70 -2.52
N VAL A 51 1.91 -16.42 -2.16
CA VAL A 51 3.12 -15.81 -1.59
C VAL A 51 2.85 -15.36 -0.16
N ASP A 52 3.79 -15.63 0.73
CA ASP A 52 3.87 -15.06 2.08
C ASP A 52 5.29 -14.54 2.34
N VAL A 53 5.43 -13.54 3.21
CA VAL A 53 6.71 -12.95 3.61
C VAL A 53 6.69 -12.81 5.12
N LYS A 54 7.49 -13.60 5.80
CA LYS A 54 7.61 -13.56 7.25
C LYS A 54 8.91 -12.88 7.64
N ARG A 55 8.83 -11.77 8.37
CA ARG A 55 10.01 -11.17 9.00
C ARG A 55 10.46 -12.03 10.17
N ILE A 56 11.70 -12.49 10.11
CA ILE A 56 12.34 -13.31 11.16
C ILE A 56 13.18 -12.43 12.08
N ALA A 57 13.88 -11.46 11.51
CA ALA A 57 14.67 -10.46 12.22
C ALA A 57 14.71 -9.15 11.42
N LYS A 58 15.37 -8.12 11.95
CA LYS A 58 15.50 -6.80 11.31
C LYS A 58 15.90 -6.89 9.83
N ASN A 59 16.89 -7.74 9.52
CA ASN A 59 17.47 -7.91 8.19
C ASN A 59 17.32 -9.35 7.69
N THR A 60 16.25 -10.04 8.08
CA THR A 60 16.04 -11.44 7.71
C THR A 60 14.57 -11.70 7.48
N VAL A 61 14.24 -12.22 6.30
CA VAL A 61 12.89 -12.58 5.91
C VAL A 61 12.85 -13.95 5.25
N ASP A 62 11.78 -14.69 5.54
CA ASP A 62 11.43 -15.92 4.85
C ASP A 62 10.31 -15.60 3.86
N VAL A 63 10.52 -15.89 2.58
CA VAL A 63 9.48 -15.77 1.56
C VAL A 63 8.97 -17.15 1.23
N THR A 64 7.69 -17.41 1.45
CA THR A 64 7.07 -18.68 1.08
C THR A 64 6.35 -18.51 -0.25
N ILE A 65 6.70 -19.31 -1.27
CA ILE A 65 6.00 -19.33 -2.56
C ILE A 65 5.53 -20.75 -2.82
N ASP A 66 4.22 -20.93 -3.00
CA ASP A 66 3.60 -22.23 -3.27
C ASP A 66 4.01 -23.31 -2.24
N GLY A 67 4.14 -22.90 -0.98
CA GLY A 67 4.52 -23.76 0.15
C GLY A 67 6.03 -23.96 0.34
N LYS A 68 6.88 -23.43 -0.55
CA LYS A 68 8.35 -23.51 -0.43
C LYS A 68 8.94 -22.24 0.16
N VAL A 69 9.87 -22.38 1.10
CA VAL A 69 10.50 -21.26 1.80
C VAL A 69 11.83 -20.86 1.17
N TYR A 70 11.96 -19.58 0.87
CA TYR A 70 13.13 -18.92 0.29
C TYR A 70 13.67 -17.90 1.29
N LYS A 71 14.93 -18.07 1.73
CA LYS A 71 15.51 -17.27 2.82
C LYS A 71 16.29 -16.07 2.28
N PHE A 72 16.04 -14.92 2.88
CA PHE A 72 16.77 -13.67 2.66
C PHE A 72 17.39 -13.19 3.97
N THR A 73 18.66 -12.81 3.92
CA THR A 73 19.49 -12.44 5.06
C THR A 73 20.13 -11.07 4.85
N LYS A 74 20.93 -10.61 5.81
CA LYS A 74 21.64 -9.34 5.72
C LYS A 74 22.54 -9.25 4.49
N ASP A 75 23.14 -10.36 4.07
CA ASP A 75 24.03 -10.41 2.91
C ASP A 75 23.28 -10.22 1.58
N ASP A 76 21.96 -10.45 1.61
CA ASP A 76 21.07 -10.24 0.48
C ASP A 76 20.55 -8.78 0.41
N LEU A 77 20.97 -7.86 1.30
CA LEU A 77 20.54 -6.46 1.26
C LEU A 77 21.18 -5.67 0.11
N ARG A 78 20.47 -4.66 -0.37
CA ARG A 78 21.00 -3.66 -1.30
C ARG A 78 22.01 -2.77 -0.61
N GLU A 79 22.92 -2.23 -1.41
CA GLU A 79 23.94 -1.27 -0.95
C GLU A 79 23.40 0.17 -0.90
N ASP A 80 22.08 0.35 -0.77
CA ASP A 80 21.43 1.67 -0.64
C ASP A 80 21.25 2.10 0.83
N GLY A 81 21.84 1.36 1.77
CA GLY A 81 21.78 1.61 3.20
C GLY A 81 20.44 1.25 3.85
N ARG A 82 19.47 0.72 3.10
CA ARG A 82 18.16 0.33 3.63
C ARG A 82 18.17 -1.13 4.08
N GLU A 83 17.67 -1.35 5.29
CA GLU A 83 17.71 -2.63 6.00
C GLU A 83 16.60 -3.62 5.59
N ASP A 84 15.72 -3.21 4.69
CA ASP A 84 14.50 -3.90 4.31
C ASP A 84 14.32 -4.02 2.79
N ARG A 85 15.39 -3.70 2.03
CA ARG A 85 15.45 -3.84 0.59
C ARG A 85 16.47 -4.87 0.19
N PHE A 86 15.98 -6.01 -0.26
CA PHE A 86 16.83 -7.10 -0.71
C PHE A 86 17.21 -6.93 -2.20
N LYS A 87 18.41 -7.37 -2.53
CA LYS A 87 18.87 -7.64 -3.89
C LYS A 87 17.98 -8.72 -4.49
N GLU A 88 17.92 -8.75 -5.81
CA GLU A 88 17.29 -9.86 -6.51
C GLU A 88 18.17 -11.10 -6.31
N LYS A 89 17.60 -12.16 -5.77
CA LYS A 89 18.32 -13.38 -5.40
C LYS A 89 18.02 -14.48 -6.39
N GLU A 90 19.08 -15.08 -6.92
CA GLU A 90 19.01 -16.26 -7.77
C GLU A 90 18.94 -17.52 -6.92
N PHE A 91 18.12 -18.48 -7.36
CA PHE A 91 18.02 -19.80 -6.77
C PHE A 91 18.30 -20.83 -7.87
N GLU A 92 18.91 -21.96 -7.50
CA GLU A 92 18.85 -23.16 -8.35
C GLU A 92 17.37 -23.43 -8.66
N ASP A 93 17.03 -23.90 -9.87
CA ASP A 93 15.65 -23.95 -10.38
C ASP A 93 14.72 -24.81 -9.50
N VAL A 94 14.22 -24.21 -8.42
CA VAL A 94 13.33 -24.84 -7.46
C VAL A 94 11.91 -24.46 -7.88
N ALA A 95 11.23 -25.41 -8.51
CA ALA A 95 9.85 -25.27 -8.99
C ALA A 95 9.63 -24.19 -10.08
N GLY A 96 10.59 -24.01 -10.98
CA GLY A 96 10.45 -23.07 -12.10
C GLY A 96 10.71 -21.62 -11.71
N ILE A 97 11.18 -21.35 -10.48
CA ILE A 97 11.52 -20.01 -9.98
C ILE A 97 13.03 -19.86 -10.04
N LYS A 98 13.50 -18.87 -10.81
CA LYS A 98 14.94 -18.57 -10.92
C LYS A 98 15.34 -17.38 -10.06
N LYS A 99 14.50 -16.35 -10.00
CA LYS A 99 14.83 -15.12 -9.26
C LYS A 99 13.66 -14.66 -8.42
N ILE A 100 13.95 -14.20 -7.22
CA ILE A 100 12.97 -13.54 -6.35
C ILE A 100 13.52 -12.18 -5.94
N ARG A 101 12.67 -11.16 -6.03
CA ARG A 101 12.92 -9.82 -5.54
C ARG A 101 11.95 -9.52 -4.40
N VAL A 102 12.46 -9.02 -3.28
CA VAL A 102 11.66 -8.69 -2.09
C VAL A 102 12.04 -7.30 -1.62
N THR A 103 11.06 -6.46 -1.37
CA THR A 103 11.30 -5.06 -0.97
C THR A 103 10.19 -4.61 -0.05
N LYS A 104 10.50 -4.17 1.17
CA LYS A 104 9.52 -3.47 1.99
C LYS A 104 9.22 -2.11 1.37
N THR A 105 7.94 -1.79 1.26
CA THR A 105 7.46 -0.57 0.62
C THR A 105 6.88 0.43 1.60
N SER A 106 6.41 0.01 2.77
CA SER A 106 6.00 0.94 3.83
C SER A 106 7.23 1.45 4.61
N SER A 107 7.46 2.77 4.63
CA SER A 107 8.59 3.37 5.35
C SER A 107 8.27 3.71 6.80
N ASP A 108 7.06 4.19 7.09
CA ASP A 108 6.78 4.93 8.35
C ASP A 108 5.65 4.34 9.20
N LEU A 109 5.12 3.19 8.79
CA LEU A 109 4.03 2.50 9.51
C LEU A 109 4.60 1.66 10.66
N LYS A 110 3.91 1.71 11.80
CA LYS A 110 4.33 1.04 13.04
C LYS A 110 3.68 -0.32 13.22
N ARG A 111 2.47 -0.53 12.70
CA ARG A 111 1.65 -1.72 12.97
C ARG A 111 1.44 -2.61 11.75
N VAL A 112 1.89 -2.17 10.59
CA VAL A 112 1.75 -2.90 9.33
C VAL A 112 2.96 -2.74 8.43
N GLU A 113 3.36 -3.85 7.83
CA GLU A 113 4.40 -3.92 6.82
C GLU A 113 3.77 -4.25 5.47
N MET A 114 4.21 -3.54 4.45
CA MET A 114 3.86 -3.84 3.08
C MET A 114 5.11 -4.28 2.33
N TRP A 115 5.00 -5.39 1.62
CA TRP A 115 6.09 -6.03 0.89
C TRP A 115 5.73 -6.13 -0.58
N LYS A 116 6.62 -5.65 -1.44
CA LYS A 116 6.59 -5.94 -2.87
C LYS A 116 7.41 -7.19 -3.13
N VAL A 117 6.79 -8.16 -3.81
CA VAL A 117 7.45 -9.38 -4.27
C VAL A 117 7.45 -9.43 -5.79
N GLY A 118 8.58 -9.80 -6.36
CA GLY A 118 8.77 -10.10 -7.78
C GLY A 118 9.27 -11.53 -7.94
N ILE A 119 8.67 -12.31 -8.84
CA ILE A 119 9.02 -13.70 -9.10
C ILE A 119 9.32 -13.85 -10.58
N ASN A 120 10.55 -14.26 -10.93
CA ASN A 120 10.94 -14.57 -12.29
C ASN A 120 10.86 -16.08 -12.52
N ARG A 121 10.03 -16.49 -13.49
CA ARG A 121 9.89 -17.87 -13.95
C ARG A 121 10.41 -17.96 -15.39
N PRO A 122 11.68 -18.34 -15.60
CA PRO A 122 12.27 -18.33 -16.94
C PRO A 122 11.70 -19.42 -17.85
N LYS A 123 11.22 -20.53 -17.25
CA LYS A 123 10.70 -21.68 -18.01
C LYS A 123 9.49 -21.33 -18.87
N ASP A 124 8.64 -20.44 -18.40
CA ASP A 124 7.47 -19.93 -19.12
C ASP A 124 7.62 -18.46 -19.55
N GLY A 125 8.78 -17.84 -19.28
CA GLY A 125 9.07 -16.45 -19.62
C GLY A 125 8.18 -15.46 -18.87
N THR A 126 7.70 -15.80 -17.67
CA THR A 126 6.80 -14.95 -16.90
C THR A 126 7.52 -14.23 -15.76
N TYR A 127 7.04 -13.02 -15.47
CA TYR A 127 7.44 -12.24 -14.32
C TYR A 127 6.20 -11.81 -13.55
N GLU A 128 6.06 -12.32 -12.34
CA GLU A 128 4.96 -11.96 -11.45
C GLU A 128 5.40 -10.86 -10.51
N THR A 129 4.56 -9.86 -10.28
CA THR A 129 4.77 -8.91 -9.20
C THR A 129 3.50 -8.68 -8.42
N GLY A 130 3.60 -8.61 -7.10
CA GLY A 130 2.47 -8.34 -6.23
C GLY A 130 2.87 -7.69 -4.92
N TYR A 131 1.86 -7.37 -4.13
CA TYR A 131 2.02 -6.82 -2.78
C TYR A 131 1.43 -7.75 -1.75
N LEU A 132 2.13 -7.87 -0.64
CA LEU A 132 1.69 -8.55 0.58
C LEU A 132 1.63 -7.52 1.70
N ILE A 133 0.58 -7.57 2.52
CA ILE A 133 0.40 -6.70 3.67
C ILE A 133 0.34 -7.58 4.93
N ASN A 134 1.24 -7.33 5.86
CA ASN A 134 1.31 -8.03 7.14
C ASN A 134 1.17 -7.02 8.26
N GLY A 135 0.08 -7.07 9.03
CA GLY A 135 -0.14 -6.09 10.07
C GLY A 135 -1.00 -6.59 11.22
N GLU A 136 -0.94 -5.85 12.33
CA GLU A 136 -1.80 -6.08 13.49
C GLU A 136 -3.23 -5.66 13.15
N LYS A 137 -4.20 -6.59 13.29
CA LYS A 137 -5.61 -6.21 13.18
C LYS A 137 -5.95 -5.17 14.24
N PRO A 138 -6.82 -4.20 13.92
CA PRO A 138 -7.39 -3.35 14.95
C PRO A 138 -8.20 -4.22 15.90
N ALA A 139 -8.01 -4.02 17.21
CA ALA A 139 -8.82 -4.69 18.23
C ALA A 139 -10.32 -4.41 18.04
N LYS A 140 -10.64 -3.18 17.61
CA LYS A 140 -11.97 -2.72 17.21
C LYS A 140 -11.80 -1.50 16.31
N LEU A 141 -12.67 -1.29 15.32
CA LEU A 141 -12.79 -0.01 14.62
C LEU A 141 -13.81 0.91 15.29
N PRO A 142 -13.68 2.24 15.17
CA PRO A 142 -14.77 3.15 15.50
C PRO A 142 -16.05 2.70 14.79
N THR A 143 -17.18 2.76 15.50
CA THR A 143 -18.50 2.41 14.96
C THR A 143 -19.30 3.63 14.54
N ALA A 144 -18.75 4.82 14.74
CA ALA A 144 -19.35 6.11 14.49
C ALA A 144 -18.27 7.17 14.28
N GLY A 145 -18.66 8.30 13.69
CA GLY A 145 -17.80 9.43 13.38
C GLY A 145 -17.09 9.29 12.04
N THR A 146 -16.38 10.35 11.69
CA THR A 146 -15.55 10.41 10.49
C THR A 146 -14.07 10.51 10.86
N ALA A 147 -13.21 10.01 9.97
CA ALA A 147 -11.77 10.14 10.09
C ALA A 147 -11.16 10.40 8.72
N LYS A 148 -10.15 11.26 8.68
CA LYS A 148 -9.37 11.54 7.48
C LYS A 148 -8.04 10.81 7.58
N TYR A 149 -7.67 10.06 6.54
CA TYR A 149 -6.38 9.40 6.43
C TYR A 149 -5.59 10.08 5.32
N THR A 150 -4.33 10.38 5.59
CA THR A 150 -3.41 10.94 4.61
C THR A 150 -2.18 10.08 4.49
N GLY A 151 -1.62 10.00 3.28
CA GLY A 151 -0.44 9.20 3.03
C GLY A 151 -0.02 9.24 1.57
N GLY A 152 0.59 8.14 1.13
CA GLY A 152 1.14 8.01 -0.19
C GLY A 152 0.59 6.79 -0.93
N PHE A 153 0.65 6.86 -2.25
CA PHE A 153 0.69 5.67 -3.07
C PHE A 153 1.96 5.74 -3.91
N GLY A 154 2.64 4.62 -4.13
CA GLY A 154 3.91 4.75 -4.84
C GLY A 154 4.80 3.55 -4.86
N TRP A 155 4.32 2.37 -5.25
CA TRP A 155 5.20 1.21 -5.40
C TRP A 155 4.90 0.34 -6.62
N GLY A 156 4.04 0.87 -7.49
CA GLY A 156 3.45 0.18 -8.62
C GLY A 156 3.88 0.62 -9.99
N SER A 157 3.36 -0.08 -10.98
CA SER A 157 3.57 0.28 -12.37
C SER A 157 2.35 -0.07 -13.19
N MET A 158 2.07 0.77 -14.17
CA MET A 158 1.25 0.36 -15.31
C MET A 158 2.14 -0.28 -16.35
N TYR A 159 1.62 -1.32 -16.98
CA TYR A 159 2.26 -2.06 -18.04
C TYR A 159 1.39 -1.97 -19.28
N SER A 160 2.04 -1.78 -20.43
CA SER A 160 1.36 -1.87 -21.71
C SER A 160 0.78 -3.28 -21.88
N LYS A 161 -0.50 -3.37 -22.26
CA LYS A 161 -1.18 -4.64 -22.55
C LYS A 161 -0.60 -5.34 -23.77
N THR A 162 0.04 -4.60 -24.68
CA THR A 162 0.66 -5.11 -25.92
C THR A 162 2.17 -5.30 -25.82
N LYS A 163 2.86 -4.55 -24.94
CA LYS A 163 4.31 -4.69 -24.66
C LYS A 163 4.61 -4.67 -23.16
N PRO A 164 4.23 -5.71 -22.39
CA PRO A 164 4.33 -5.68 -20.92
C PRO A 164 5.77 -5.53 -20.38
N GLY A 165 6.78 -6.05 -21.09
CA GLY A 165 8.18 -5.98 -20.68
C GLY A 165 8.83 -4.59 -20.81
N ASP A 166 8.46 -3.84 -21.86
CA ASP A 166 9.12 -2.57 -22.23
C ASP A 166 8.26 -1.33 -21.94
N GLY A 167 6.96 -1.52 -21.70
CA GLY A 167 5.98 -0.46 -21.48
C GLY A 167 5.74 -0.10 -20.02
N ARG A 168 6.70 -0.35 -19.12
CA ARG A 168 6.52 -0.13 -17.68
C ARG A 168 6.62 1.36 -17.32
N LYS A 169 5.59 1.87 -16.63
CA LYS A 169 5.59 3.25 -16.09
C LYS A 169 5.30 3.22 -14.60
N GLY A 170 6.23 3.75 -13.79
CA GLY A 170 6.05 3.89 -12.34
C GLY A 170 5.26 5.14 -12.01
N PHE A 171 4.34 5.05 -11.04
CA PHE A 171 3.60 6.21 -10.53
C PHE A 171 3.67 6.27 -9.02
N TRP A 172 3.75 7.49 -8.51
CA TRP A 172 3.65 7.78 -7.09
C TRP A 172 2.97 9.14 -6.89
N GLY A 173 2.47 9.37 -5.69
CA GLY A 173 1.81 10.62 -5.32
C GLY A 173 1.18 10.50 -3.95
N ASN A 174 0.26 11.42 -3.67
CA ASN A 174 -0.39 11.51 -2.38
C ASN A 174 -1.75 10.81 -2.40
N LEU A 175 -2.16 10.33 -1.24
CA LEU A 175 -3.45 9.72 -0.98
C LEU A 175 -4.16 10.49 0.14
N GLU A 176 -5.46 10.72 -0.06
CA GLU A 176 -6.39 11.16 0.97
C GLU A 176 -7.61 10.23 0.96
N LEU A 177 -7.99 9.72 2.13
CA LEU A 177 -9.22 8.95 2.33
C LEU A 177 -10.08 9.62 3.41
N ASN A 178 -11.34 9.83 3.13
CA ASN A 178 -12.35 10.18 4.12
C ASN A 178 -13.13 8.91 4.45
N VAL A 179 -13.13 8.56 5.72
CA VAL A 179 -13.77 7.36 6.25
C VAL A 179 -14.94 7.79 7.13
N ASP A 180 -16.13 7.31 6.81
CA ASP A 180 -17.35 7.54 7.57
C ASP A 180 -17.76 6.20 8.20
N PHE A 181 -17.49 6.05 9.50
CA PHE A 181 -17.77 4.82 10.23
C PHE A 181 -19.27 4.63 10.50
N ASP A 182 -20.04 5.72 10.61
CA ASP A 182 -21.50 5.66 10.75
C ASP A 182 -22.14 5.02 9.50
N LYS A 183 -21.67 5.43 8.32
CA LYS A 183 -22.16 4.91 7.04
C LYS A 183 -21.41 3.69 6.53
N SER A 184 -20.35 3.26 7.23
CA SER A 184 -19.42 2.23 6.77
C SER A 184 -18.92 2.50 5.34
N ALA A 185 -18.56 3.77 5.07
CA ALA A 185 -18.25 4.26 3.73
C ALA A 185 -16.84 4.88 3.65
N ILE A 186 -16.26 4.82 2.45
CA ILE A 186 -14.98 5.46 2.13
C ILE A 186 -15.10 6.25 0.81
N ASP A 187 -14.58 7.46 0.81
CA ASP A 187 -14.29 8.24 -0.39
C ASP A 187 -12.89 8.85 -0.28
N GLY A 188 -12.41 9.46 -1.35
CA GLY A 188 -11.11 10.12 -1.32
C GLY A 188 -10.53 10.40 -2.69
N LYS A 189 -9.22 10.60 -2.73
CA LYS A 189 -8.49 10.88 -3.96
C LYS A 189 -7.02 10.56 -3.91
N LEU A 190 -6.46 10.30 -5.09
CA LEU A 190 -5.03 10.38 -5.36
C LEU A 190 -4.73 11.71 -6.06
N TYR A 191 -3.67 12.38 -5.66
CA TYR A 191 -3.32 13.71 -6.16
C TYR A 191 -1.80 13.94 -6.18
N LYS A 192 -1.35 15.02 -6.83
CA LYS A 192 0.08 15.33 -7.05
C LYS A 192 0.84 14.12 -7.62
N ILE A 193 0.22 13.47 -8.61
CA ILE A 193 0.74 12.24 -9.19
C ILE A 193 1.97 12.56 -10.04
N LYS A 194 2.98 11.73 -9.93
CA LYS A 194 4.26 11.86 -10.62
C LYS A 194 4.65 10.54 -11.28
N THR A 195 5.41 10.65 -12.36
CA THR A 195 6.02 9.52 -13.08
C THR A 195 7.41 9.92 -13.57
N ARG A 196 8.13 9.02 -14.26
CA ARG A 196 9.39 9.32 -14.94
C ARG A 196 9.27 9.06 -16.43
N ASP A 197 9.89 9.91 -17.24
CA ASP A 197 10.05 9.64 -18.67
C ASP A 197 11.18 8.61 -18.93
N ASN A 198 11.45 8.36 -20.22
CA ASN A 198 12.50 7.44 -20.64
C ASN A 198 13.92 7.95 -20.31
N SER A 199 14.07 9.22 -19.97
CA SER A 199 15.33 9.85 -19.55
C SER A 199 15.44 9.95 -18.02
N ASP A 200 14.58 9.24 -17.28
CA ASP A 200 14.49 9.23 -15.81
C ASP A 200 14.12 10.60 -15.20
N LYS A 201 13.63 11.55 -16.00
CA LYS A 201 13.19 12.87 -15.50
C LYS A 201 11.80 12.75 -14.89
N GLU A 202 11.62 13.32 -13.70
CA GLU A 202 10.31 13.39 -13.05
C GLU A 202 9.35 14.29 -13.82
N ILE A 203 8.13 13.78 -14.03
CA ILE A 203 7.02 14.48 -14.68
C ILE A 203 5.83 14.46 -13.73
N GLY A 204 5.32 15.63 -13.39
CA GLY A 204 4.04 15.78 -12.71
C GLY A 204 2.88 15.57 -13.68
N LEU A 205 1.86 14.86 -13.22
CA LEU A 205 0.62 14.64 -13.97
C LEU A 205 -0.43 15.61 -13.46
N GLU A 206 -1.12 16.27 -14.39
CA GLU A 206 -2.28 17.09 -14.05
C GLU A 206 -3.50 16.20 -13.82
N GLY A 207 -4.27 16.53 -12.77
CA GLY A 207 -5.51 15.83 -12.43
C GLY A 207 -5.46 15.03 -11.13
N GLU A 208 -6.59 14.39 -10.84
CA GLU A 208 -6.82 13.57 -9.65
C GLU A 208 -7.45 12.24 -10.04
N VAL A 209 -7.13 11.18 -9.28
CA VAL A 209 -7.88 9.92 -9.31
C VAL A 209 -8.89 9.95 -8.18
N LYS A 210 -10.18 9.90 -8.50
CA LYS A 210 -11.24 9.82 -7.48
C LYS A 210 -11.36 8.42 -6.93
N ILE A 211 -11.55 8.33 -5.62
CA ILE A 211 -11.93 7.12 -4.89
C ILE A 211 -13.39 7.29 -4.47
N THR A 212 -14.26 6.37 -4.89
CA THR A 212 -15.71 6.51 -4.69
C THR A 212 -16.37 5.16 -4.40
N GLY A 213 -17.57 5.22 -3.83
CA GLY A 213 -18.38 4.02 -3.55
C GLY A 213 -17.68 3.03 -2.63
N GLY A 214 -16.83 3.53 -1.73
CA GLY A 214 -16.09 2.68 -0.80
C GLY A 214 -17.00 2.11 0.26
N LYS A 215 -16.75 0.86 0.64
CA LYS A 215 -17.51 0.11 1.64
C LYS A 215 -16.56 -0.52 2.65
N ILE A 216 -16.88 -0.37 3.93
CA ILE A 216 -16.19 -1.01 5.05
C ILE A 216 -16.91 -2.31 5.40
N THR A 217 -16.17 -3.39 5.63
CA THR A 217 -16.68 -4.69 6.09
C THR A 217 -15.72 -5.27 7.11
N GLY A 218 -16.07 -5.20 8.39
CA GLY A 218 -15.12 -5.54 9.46
C GLY A 218 -13.93 -4.58 9.45
N SER A 219 -12.71 -5.11 9.43
CA SER A 219 -11.48 -4.29 9.29
C SER A 219 -11.09 -4.00 7.84
N ASP A 220 -11.88 -4.44 6.87
CA ASP A 220 -11.56 -4.40 5.45
C ASP A 220 -12.36 -3.35 4.72
N PHE A 221 -11.83 -2.91 3.58
CA PHE A 221 -12.57 -2.05 2.69
C PHE A 221 -12.25 -2.28 1.22
N THR A 222 -13.22 -1.93 0.38
CA THR A 222 -13.10 -1.91 -1.07
C THR A 222 -13.69 -0.61 -1.60
N ALA A 223 -13.13 -0.04 -2.67
CA ALA A 223 -13.65 1.16 -3.33
C ALA A 223 -13.41 1.11 -4.85
N LYS A 224 -14.08 2.00 -5.59
CA LYS A 224 -13.82 2.21 -7.02
C LYS A 224 -12.83 3.35 -7.20
N VAL A 225 -11.94 3.23 -8.18
CA VAL A 225 -11.02 4.28 -8.59
C VAL A 225 -11.25 4.68 -10.03
N ALA A 226 -11.22 5.98 -10.32
CA ALA A 226 -11.35 6.51 -11.67
C ALA A 226 -10.56 7.80 -11.85
N THR A 227 -9.91 7.97 -13.00
CA THR A 227 -9.25 9.24 -13.35
C THR A 227 -10.27 10.16 -14.02
N ASN A 228 -10.37 11.40 -13.55
CA ASN A 228 -11.33 12.38 -14.11
C ASN A 228 -10.74 13.17 -15.27
N SER A 229 -9.40 13.22 -15.30
CA SER A 229 -8.62 13.89 -16.31
C SER A 229 -7.83 12.83 -17.08
N VAL A 230 -7.67 13.10 -18.37
CA VAL A 230 -6.62 12.49 -19.15
C VAL A 230 -5.29 12.78 -18.43
N LEU A 231 -4.54 11.75 -18.05
CA LEU A 231 -3.18 11.92 -17.55
C LEU A 231 -2.29 12.24 -18.76
N THR A 232 -2.41 13.47 -19.27
CA THR A 232 -1.75 13.94 -20.49
C THR A 232 -0.25 13.77 -20.35
N THR A 233 0.28 12.74 -20.98
CA THR A 233 1.69 12.44 -20.99
C THR A 233 2.08 11.95 -22.37
N ASN A 234 3.32 12.24 -22.77
CA ASN A 234 3.97 11.57 -23.90
C ASN A 234 4.22 10.06 -23.62
N LEU A 235 3.64 9.52 -22.55
CA LEU A 235 3.81 8.15 -22.07
C LEU A 235 2.56 7.27 -22.32
N GLY A 236 1.52 7.82 -22.97
CA GLY A 236 0.37 7.03 -23.44
C GLY A 236 -0.76 6.84 -22.40
N LEU A 237 -0.76 7.59 -21.30
CA LEU A 237 -1.91 7.64 -20.38
C LEU A 237 -2.94 8.70 -20.77
N ASN A 238 -3.12 8.92 -22.07
CA ASN A 238 -3.96 9.97 -22.60
C ASN A 238 -5.48 9.64 -22.54
N GLU A 239 -5.88 8.72 -21.67
CA GLU A 239 -7.26 8.25 -21.54
C GLU A 239 -7.63 8.04 -20.09
N SER A 240 -8.93 8.06 -19.79
CA SER A 240 -9.42 7.72 -18.47
C SER A 240 -9.07 6.28 -18.10
N ALA A 241 -8.58 6.09 -16.87
CA ALA A 241 -8.36 4.76 -16.29
C ALA A 241 -9.35 4.53 -15.16
N THR A 242 -9.79 3.28 -15.01
CA THR A 242 -10.71 2.86 -13.97
C THR A 242 -10.22 1.58 -13.30
N GLY A 243 -10.75 1.29 -12.11
CA GLY A 243 -10.49 0.03 -11.44
C GLY A 243 -10.95 0.03 -9.98
N THR A 244 -10.21 -0.70 -9.14
CA THR A 244 -10.57 -0.94 -7.74
C THR A 244 -9.46 -0.56 -6.78
N MET A 245 -9.85 -0.28 -5.55
CA MET A 245 -8.99 -0.15 -4.40
C MET A 245 -9.45 -1.19 -3.38
N ASP A 246 -8.51 -1.96 -2.85
CA ASP A 246 -8.76 -3.01 -1.86
C ASP A 246 -7.77 -2.82 -0.72
N GLY A 247 -8.24 -2.78 0.52
CA GLY A 247 -7.39 -2.49 1.67
C GLY A 247 -7.97 -2.94 3.00
N GLY A 248 -7.25 -2.59 4.06
CA GLY A 248 -7.66 -2.82 5.42
C GLY A 248 -7.15 -1.74 6.37
N PHE A 249 -7.80 -1.66 7.51
CA PHE A 249 -7.38 -0.86 8.65
C PHE A 249 -6.50 -1.72 9.58
N TYR A 250 -5.49 -1.10 10.18
CA TYR A 250 -4.47 -1.72 11.01
C TYR A 250 -4.14 -0.86 12.23
N GLY A 251 -3.55 -1.48 13.24
CA GLY A 251 -3.15 -0.80 14.47
C GLY A 251 -4.32 -0.45 15.39
N HIS A 252 -4.02 0.26 16.48
CA HIS A 252 -5.02 0.56 17.50
C HIS A 252 -6.13 1.44 16.93
N TYR A 253 -7.38 0.98 17.05
CA TYR A 253 -8.56 1.62 16.46
C TYR A 253 -8.49 1.91 14.95
N GLY A 254 -7.63 1.20 14.21
CA GLY A 254 -7.50 1.39 12.77
C GLY A 254 -6.67 2.62 12.38
N SER A 255 -5.75 3.07 13.24
CA SER A 255 -4.91 4.26 13.01
C SER A 255 -4.13 4.28 11.67
N GLU A 256 -3.95 3.13 11.04
CA GLU A 256 -3.24 2.96 9.77
C GLU A 256 -4.17 2.29 8.74
N ALA A 257 -4.10 2.72 7.48
CA ALA A 257 -4.83 2.13 6.36
C ALA A 257 -3.84 1.76 5.25
N VAL A 258 -3.88 0.50 4.80
CA VAL A 258 -2.96 -0.02 3.78
C VAL A 258 -3.72 -0.90 2.81
N GLY A 259 -3.32 -0.86 1.55
CA GLY A 259 -3.95 -1.67 0.52
C GLY A 259 -3.27 -1.59 -0.83
N THR A 260 -4.01 -2.01 -1.83
CA THR A 260 -3.62 -1.97 -3.22
C THR A 260 -4.67 -1.28 -4.07
N ILE A 261 -4.23 -0.75 -5.21
CA ILE A 261 -5.07 -0.13 -6.22
C ILE A 261 -4.78 -0.84 -7.53
N SER A 262 -5.80 -1.30 -8.24
CA SER A 262 -5.72 -1.79 -9.61
C SER A 262 -6.33 -0.74 -10.53
N LEU A 263 -5.61 -0.35 -11.58
CA LEU A 263 -6.08 0.60 -12.59
C LEU A 263 -5.82 0.05 -13.98
N GLU A 264 -6.76 0.25 -14.88
CA GLU A 264 -6.59 -0.05 -16.29
C GLU A 264 -7.33 0.93 -17.22
N ASN A 265 -6.83 1.02 -18.44
CA ASN A 265 -7.52 1.62 -19.58
C ASN A 265 -7.39 0.66 -20.78
N LYS A 266 -7.64 1.12 -22.01
CA LYS A 266 -7.55 0.25 -23.20
C LYS A 266 -6.13 -0.29 -23.45
N ASP A 267 -5.11 0.50 -23.12
CA ASP A 267 -3.71 0.25 -23.50
C ASP A 267 -2.85 -0.27 -22.35
N TYR A 268 -3.22 0.04 -21.11
CA TYR A 268 -2.41 -0.19 -19.92
C TYR A 268 -3.21 -0.84 -18.79
N LYS A 269 -2.51 -1.62 -17.96
CA LYS A 269 -3.01 -2.15 -16.69
C LYS A 269 -1.91 -2.13 -15.65
N GLY A 270 -2.24 -1.77 -14.42
CA GLY A 270 -1.27 -1.66 -13.34
C GLY A 270 -1.85 -1.94 -11.98
N SER A 271 -0.94 -2.20 -11.03
CA SER A 271 -1.26 -2.30 -9.62
C SER A 271 -0.28 -1.48 -8.80
N PHE A 272 -0.81 -0.76 -7.81
CA PHE A 272 -0.11 0.11 -6.89
C PHE A 272 -0.40 -0.32 -5.47
N ALA A 273 0.54 -0.02 -4.60
CA ALA A 273 0.39 -0.14 -3.16
C ALA A 273 0.24 1.27 -2.57
N PHE A 274 -0.57 1.37 -1.53
CA PHE A 274 -0.76 2.61 -0.78
C PHE A 274 -0.69 2.36 0.72
N ASP A 275 -0.35 3.42 1.43
CA ASP A 275 -0.38 3.49 2.88
C ASP A 275 -0.79 4.88 3.33
N ALA A 276 -1.53 4.95 4.43
CA ALA A 276 -2.00 6.18 5.03
C ALA A 276 -2.18 6.03 6.54
N THR A 277 -2.08 7.15 7.24
CA THR A 277 -2.32 7.25 8.68
C THR A 277 -3.44 8.24 8.94
N VAL A 278 -4.19 8.05 10.02
CA VAL A 278 -5.20 9.03 10.45
C VAL A 278 -4.53 10.38 10.71
N GLU A 279 -5.12 11.45 10.19
CA GLU A 279 -4.73 12.84 10.45
C GLU A 279 -5.23 13.20 11.86
N ASN A 280 -4.32 13.60 12.75
CA ASN A 280 -4.64 14.06 14.10
C ASN A 280 -5.01 15.53 14.13
#